data_AF-X0VKF5-F1
#
_entry.id   AF-X0VKF5-F1
#
_cell.length_a   1.000
_cell.length_b   1.000
_cell.length_c   1.000
_cell.angle_alpha   90.00
_cell.angle_beta   90.00
_cell.angle_gamma   90.00
#
_symmetry.space_group_name_H-M   'P 1'
#
loop_
_entity.id
_entity.type
_entity.pdbx_description
1 polymer ?
#
loop_
_entity_poly.entity_id
_entity_poly.type
_entity_poly.pdbx_seq_one_letter_code
_entity_poly.pdbx_strand_id
1 'polypeptide(L)'
;LLTGDEAYFRAVDRIWDSAVNRKLYITGGVGASHRGEAFDADYELRNHGYCESCAGCGLSFWADRMHRIHQTGHYVDVQERVLYNNILGAIELSGEKFFYQNPLASNKARYPWHGCPCCVGNIPRALLAMKDLMYDLNAAGDTLFVNHYMASEGAIPDVAGTSVRVEQQTEYPWKGDVALILTPRAARSFTVKLRIPSRAASALYTARPDVRDRFTVKVNGKARKVEVVGGYVSIRRTWQAGDRIDLALPMDVQRIYADGRVAADRGRVA
;
A
#
# COMPACT_ATOMS: atom_id res chain seq x y z
N LEU A 1 -14.21 15.83 -0.62
CA LEU A 1 -14.76 15.62 -1.97
C LEU A 1 -16.21 16.09 -2.04
N LEU A 2 -17.10 15.53 -1.21
CA LEU A 2 -18.54 15.83 -1.21
C LEU A 2 -18.90 17.33 -1.03
N THR A 3 -18.15 18.06 -0.20
CA THR A 3 -18.40 19.49 0.08
C THR A 3 -17.32 20.44 -0.44
N GLY A 4 -16.22 19.91 -1.00
CA GLY A 4 -15.10 20.72 -1.48
C GLY A 4 -14.34 21.53 -0.42
N ASP A 5 -14.50 21.26 0.88
CA ASP A 5 -13.91 22.08 1.94
C ASP A 5 -12.38 21.88 2.08
N GLU A 6 -11.63 22.88 1.63
CA GLU A 6 -10.16 22.88 1.61
C GLU A 6 -9.51 22.90 2.99
N ALA A 7 -10.20 23.41 4.02
CA ALA A 7 -9.62 23.48 5.37
C ALA A 7 -9.36 22.07 5.91
N TYR A 8 -10.28 21.13 5.65
CA TYR A 8 -10.10 19.72 6.01
C TYR A 8 -8.98 19.05 5.21
N PHE A 9 -8.82 19.37 3.92
CA PHE A 9 -7.73 18.83 3.11
C PHE A 9 -6.37 19.29 3.63
N ARG A 10 -6.18 20.59 3.89
CA ARG A 10 -4.93 21.10 4.49
C ARG A 10 -4.65 20.54 5.88
N ALA A 11 -5.70 20.27 6.66
CA ALA A 11 -5.54 19.65 7.98
C ALA A 11 -5.10 18.18 7.85
N VAL A 12 -5.78 17.39 7.02
CA VAL A 12 -5.47 15.96 6.87
C VAL A 12 -4.10 15.73 6.25
N ASP A 13 -3.67 16.57 5.30
CA ASP A 13 -2.34 16.49 4.69
C ASP A 13 -1.23 16.71 5.73
N ARG A 14 -1.40 17.70 6.62
CA ARG A 14 -0.44 17.95 7.71
C ARG A 14 -0.42 16.83 8.75
N ILE A 15 -1.59 16.25 9.07
CA ILE A 15 -1.68 15.13 10.00
C ILE A 15 -1.05 13.87 9.38
N TRP A 16 -1.26 13.64 8.08
CA TRP A 16 -0.63 12.55 7.33
C TRP A 16 0.90 12.67 7.33
N ASP A 17 1.41 13.86 6.99
CA ASP A 17 2.84 14.13 7.04
C ASP A 17 3.42 13.85 8.43
N SER A 18 2.77 14.34 9.49
CA SER A 18 3.21 14.05 10.86
C SER A 18 3.18 12.56 11.18
N ALA A 19 2.10 11.85 10.86
CA ALA A 19 1.97 10.44 11.19
C ALA A 19 3.00 9.59 10.43
N VAL A 20 3.11 9.78 9.12
CA VAL A 20 3.93 8.95 8.24
C VAL A 20 5.41 9.27 8.36
N ASN A 21 5.79 10.55 8.42
CA ASN A 21 7.21 10.94 8.38
C ASN A 21 7.88 11.08 9.75
N ARG A 22 7.12 10.88 10.84
CA ARG A 22 7.65 11.01 12.21
C ARG A 22 7.19 9.95 13.19
N LYS A 23 6.10 9.23 12.91
CA LYS A 23 5.44 8.34 13.89
C LYS A 23 4.99 6.98 13.33
N LEU A 24 5.54 6.57 12.18
CA LEU A 24 5.21 5.31 11.52
C LEU A 24 6.32 4.30 11.75
N TYR A 25 5.98 3.11 12.27
CA TYR A 25 6.94 2.01 12.38
C TYR A 25 7.25 1.39 11.01
N ILE A 26 8.39 0.72 10.88
CA ILE A 26 8.80 0.08 9.62
C ILE A 26 7.77 -0.95 9.12
N THR A 27 7.00 -1.55 10.02
CA THR A 27 5.90 -2.48 9.72
C THR A 27 4.61 -1.79 9.27
N GLY A 28 4.59 -0.45 9.21
CA GLY A 28 3.37 0.32 9.01
C GLY A 28 2.50 0.44 10.27
N GLY A 29 2.90 -0.16 11.40
CA GLY A 29 2.22 0.05 12.67
C GLY A 29 2.24 1.51 13.11
N VAL A 30 1.19 1.94 13.79
CA VAL A 30 1.09 3.27 14.42
C VAL A 30 0.60 3.13 15.86
N GLY A 31 0.94 4.11 16.70
CA GLY A 31 0.70 4.07 18.14
C GLY A 31 1.90 3.48 18.87
N ALA A 32 2.69 4.35 19.51
CA ALA A 32 3.90 3.95 20.23
C ALA A 32 3.65 3.80 21.74
N SER A 33 2.58 4.39 22.27
CA SER A 33 2.27 4.42 23.70
C SER A 33 1.20 3.39 24.07
N HIS A 34 1.50 2.55 25.06
CA HIS A 34 0.50 1.70 25.74
C HIS A 34 -0.49 2.52 26.57
N ARG A 35 -0.09 3.71 27.02
CA ARG A 35 -0.99 4.63 27.70
C ARG A 35 -1.87 5.33 26.67
N GLY A 36 -3.16 5.04 26.73
CA GLY A 36 -4.16 5.65 25.85
C GLY A 36 -4.13 5.18 24.40
N GLU A 37 -3.38 4.10 24.10
CA GLU A 37 -3.35 3.48 22.76
C GLU A 37 -3.01 4.49 21.65
N ALA A 38 -2.01 5.33 21.95
CA ALA A 38 -1.83 6.61 21.29
C ALA A 38 -0.51 6.72 20.52
N PHE A 39 -0.49 7.67 19.58
CA PHE A 39 0.77 8.25 19.12
C PHE A 39 1.55 8.83 20.30
N ASP A 40 2.88 8.75 20.21
CA ASP A 40 3.78 9.42 21.14
C ASP A 40 4.42 10.64 20.45
N ALA A 41 5.49 11.20 21.03
CA ALA A 41 6.28 12.27 20.44
C ALA A 41 6.87 11.87 19.07
N ASP A 42 7.29 12.89 18.31
CA ASP A 42 7.97 12.65 17.03
C ASP A 42 9.23 11.80 17.24
N TYR A 43 9.44 10.81 16.38
CA TYR A 43 10.57 9.86 16.41
C TYR A 43 10.62 8.93 17.64
N GLU A 44 9.60 8.96 18.52
CA GLU A 44 9.48 8.05 19.66
C GLU A 44 8.89 6.70 19.22
N LEU A 45 9.75 5.85 18.65
CA LEU A 45 9.38 4.57 18.03
C LEU A 45 10.06 3.38 18.71
N ARG A 46 9.82 3.20 20.01
CA ARG A 46 10.34 2.02 20.76
C ARG A 46 9.89 0.71 20.12
N ASN A 47 10.79 -0.26 20.02
CA ASN A 47 10.49 -1.57 19.41
C ASN A 47 9.46 -2.43 20.18
N HIS A 48 9.10 -2.06 21.41
CA HIS A 48 7.97 -2.63 22.16
C HIS A 48 6.68 -1.78 22.03
N GLY A 49 6.56 -1.01 20.94
CA GLY A 49 5.42 -0.14 20.64
C GLY A 49 4.07 -0.87 20.61
N TYR A 50 3.00 -0.08 20.71
CA TYR A 50 1.64 -0.60 20.79
C TYR A 50 1.17 -1.20 19.46
N CYS A 51 1.31 -0.43 18.37
CA CYS A 51 1.08 -0.85 17.00
C CYS A 51 -0.23 -1.65 16.84
N GLU A 52 -1.35 -1.07 17.29
CA GLU A 52 -2.62 -1.79 17.32
C GLU A 52 -3.04 -2.23 15.91
N SER A 53 -3.53 -3.47 15.78
CA SER A 53 -4.08 -4.00 14.52
C SER A 53 -5.22 -3.13 13.97
N CYS A 54 -6.08 -2.56 14.84
CA CYS A 54 -7.14 -1.65 14.40
C CYS A 54 -6.59 -0.32 13.87
N ALA A 55 -5.52 0.19 14.47
CA ALA A 55 -4.87 1.40 14.00
C ALA A 55 -4.21 1.19 12.63
N GLY A 56 -3.63 -0.01 12.39
CA GLY A 56 -3.20 -0.43 11.06
C GLY A 56 -4.35 -0.46 10.04
N CYS A 57 -5.48 -1.07 10.40
CA CYS A 57 -6.67 -1.06 9.54
C CYS A 57 -7.14 0.37 9.22
N GLY A 58 -7.17 1.24 10.23
CA GLY A 58 -7.51 2.66 10.07
C GLY A 58 -6.55 3.41 9.15
N LEU A 59 -5.24 3.19 9.31
CA LEU A 59 -4.23 3.77 8.43
C LEU A 59 -4.36 3.28 6.98
N SER A 60 -4.69 2.01 6.76
CA SER A 60 -4.96 1.48 5.42
C SER A 60 -6.16 2.18 4.76
N PHE A 61 -7.26 2.37 5.49
CA PHE A 61 -8.42 3.10 4.97
C PHE A 61 -8.14 4.59 4.76
N TRP A 62 -7.34 5.20 5.63
CA TRP A 62 -6.92 6.58 5.46
C TRP A 62 -6.06 6.74 4.20
N ALA A 63 -5.11 5.84 3.99
CA ALA A 63 -4.25 5.80 2.81
C ALA A 63 -5.06 5.68 1.50
N ASP A 64 -6.11 4.84 1.46
CA ASP A 64 -7.04 4.76 0.32
C ASP A 64 -7.69 6.12 0.02
N ARG A 65 -8.21 6.80 1.05
CA ARG A 65 -8.85 8.11 0.86
C ARG A 65 -7.86 9.16 0.37
N MET A 66 -6.65 9.17 0.92
CA MET A 66 -5.60 10.09 0.46
C MET A 66 -5.20 9.79 -0.99
N HIS A 67 -5.07 8.51 -1.36
CA HIS A 67 -4.83 8.12 -2.76
C HIS A 67 -5.94 8.60 -3.69
N ARG A 68 -7.22 8.43 -3.33
CA ARG A 68 -8.35 8.87 -4.17
C ARG A 68 -8.41 10.40 -4.34
N ILE A 69 -7.94 11.16 -3.36
CA ILE A 69 -7.88 12.62 -3.42
C ILE A 69 -6.71 13.09 -4.29
N HIS A 70 -5.53 12.53 -4.06
CA HIS A 70 -4.27 13.06 -4.61
C HIS A 70 -3.73 12.28 -5.81
N GLN A 71 -4.19 11.05 -6.00
CA GLN A 71 -3.83 10.12 -7.08
C GLN A 71 -2.32 9.87 -7.23
N THR A 72 -1.61 9.84 -6.10
CA THR A 72 -0.17 9.52 -6.02
C THR A 72 0.08 8.17 -5.37
N GLY A 73 1.14 7.48 -5.80
CA GLY A 73 1.51 6.14 -5.34
C GLY A 73 2.02 6.11 -3.90
N HIS A 74 2.51 7.25 -3.37
CA HIS A 74 2.98 7.38 -1.99
C HIS A 74 2.01 6.83 -0.94
N TYR A 75 0.74 7.19 -1.07
CA TYR A 75 -0.31 6.73 -0.15
C TYR A 75 -0.51 5.21 -0.24
N VAL A 76 -0.46 4.66 -1.46
CA VAL A 76 -0.57 3.21 -1.69
C VAL A 76 0.67 2.47 -1.20
N ASP A 77 1.86 3.07 -1.24
CA ASP A 77 3.07 2.48 -0.67
C ASP A 77 2.99 2.36 0.86
N VAL A 78 2.40 3.35 1.54
CA VAL A 78 2.07 3.25 2.98
C VAL A 78 1.02 2.16 3.20
N GLN A 79 -0.03 2.13 2.37
CA GLN A 79 -1.09 1.14 2.47
C GLN A 79 -0.56 -0.30 2.33
N GLU A 80 0.27 -0.56 1.32
CA GLU A 80 0.92 -1.85 1.07
C GLU A 80 1.79 -2.26 2.26
N ARG A 81 2.62 -1.34 2.79
CA ARG A 81 3.45 -1.59 3.97
C ARG A 81 2.61 -2.05 5.16
N VAL A 82 1.50 -1.37 5.44
CA VAL A 82 0.61 -1.67 6.57
C VAL A 82 -0.11 -3.01 6.37
N LEU A 83 -0.63 -3.25 5.16
CA LEU A 83 -1.35 -4.49 4.82
C LEU A 83 -0.46 -5.71 4.95
N TYR A 84 0.71 -5.70 4.31
CA TYR A 84 1.60 -6.86 4.24
C TYR A 84 2.40 -7.14 5.52
N ASN A 85 2.50 -6.18 6.44
CA ASN A 85 3.29 -6.33 7.66
C ASN A 85 2.42 -6.25 8.92
N ASN A 86 1.81 -5.09 9.22
CA ASN A 86 1.05 -4.92 10.46
C ASN A 86 -0.25 -5.73 10.47
N ILE A 87 -1.06 -5.67 9.40
CA ILE A 87 -2.38 -6.34 9.37
C ILE A 87 -2.22 -7.85 9.14
N LEU A 88 -1.51 -8.28 8.10
CA LEU A 88 -1.27 -9.72 7.88
C LEU A 88 -0.43 -10.35 9.00
N GLY A 89 0.52 -9.61 9.59
CA GLY A 89 1.28 -10.08 10.74
C GLY A 89 0.44 -10.23 12.01
N ALA A 90 -0.70 -9.56 12.11
CA ALA A 90 -1.58 -9.62 13.27
C ALA A 90 -2.45 -10.89 13.33
N ILE A 91 -2.54 -11.68 12.26
CA ILE A 91 -3.37 -12.89 12.21
C ILE A 91 -2.51 -14.14 11.99
N GLU A 92 -2.84 -15.24 12.68
CA GLU A 92 -2.24 -16.54 12.40
C GLU A 92 -2.69 -17.04 11.02
N LEU A 93 -1.87 -17.83 10.32
CA LEU A 93 -2.23 -18.35 9.00
C LEU A 93 -3.50 -19.21 8.99
N SER A 94 -3.83 -19.85 10.13
CA SER A 94 -5.11 -20.56 10.32
C SER A 94 -6.33 -19.63 10.38
N GLY A 95 -6.12 -18.33 10.65
CA GLY A 95 -7.19 -17.37 10.90
C GLY A 95 -7.80 -17.43 12.30
N GLU A 96 -7.30 -18.28 13.20
CA GLU A 96 -7.93 -18.56 14.49
C GLU A 96 -7.41 -17.69 15.65
N LYS A 97 -6.20 -17.14 15.53
CA LYS A 97 -5.57 -16.33 16.57
C LYS A 97 -5.09 -15.00 16.03
N PHE A 98 -5.16 -14.00 16.89
CA PHE A 98 -4.92 -12.61 16.53
C PHE A 98 -3.98 -11.94 17.53
N PHE A 99 -3.36 -10.85 17.09
CA PHE A 99 -2.78 -9.84 17.93
C PHE A 99 -3.70 -8.61 17.99
N TYR A 100 -3.81 -8.04 19.18
CA TYR A 100 -4.27 -6.67 19.35
C TYR A 100 -3.09 -5.72 19.16
N GLN A 101 -1.98 -5.98 19.86
CA GLN A 101 -0.74 -5.20 19.82
C GLN A 101 0.30 -5.90 18.94
N ASN A 102 1.01 -5.15 18.10
CA ASN A 102 2.02 -5.70 17.19
C ASN A 102 3.41 -5.09 17.43
N PRO A 103 4.02 -5.33 18.60
CA PRO A 103 5.38 -4.86 18.89
C PRO A 103 6.40 -5.47 17.91
N LEU A 104 7.46 -4.72 17.59
CA LEU A 104 8.51 -5.14 16.67
C LEU A 104 9.49 -6.13 17.33
N ALA A 105 9.61 -6.10 18.66
CA ALA A 105 10.39 -7.04 19.44
C ALA A 105 9.57 -7.55 20.63
N SER A 106 9.18 -8.83 20.58
CA SER A 106 8.34 -9.47 21.61
C SER A 106 8.42 -10.98 21.52
N ASN A 107 8.13 -11.65 22.63
CA ASN A 107 7.95 -13.11 22.73
C ASN A 107 6.48 -13.51 23.00
N LYS A 108 5.54 -12.55 22.96
CA LYS A 108 4.12 -12.81 23.20
C LYS A 108 3.52 -13.62 22.05
N ALA A 109 2.68 -14.60 22.40
CA ALA A 109 1.90 -15.37 21.42
C ALA A 109 0.59 -14.66 21.05
N ARG A 110 0.08 -14.94 19.85
CA ARG A 110 -1.29 -14.59 19.46
C ARG A 110 -2.30 -15.35 20.31
N TYR A 111 -3.52 -14.84 20.39
CA TYR A 111 -4.60 -15.44 21.17
C TYR A 111 -5.90 -15.48 20.36
N PRO A 112 -6.81 -16.42 20.66
CA PRO A 112 -8.05 -16.55 19.91
C PRO A 112 -9.03 -15.39 20.14
N TRP A 113 -8.96 -14.75 21.31
CA TRP A 113 -9.90 -13.68 21.68
C TRP A 113 -9.27 -12.66 22.63
N HIS A 114 -9.78 -11.44 22.59
CA HIS A 114 -9.39 -10.33 23.48
C HIS A 114 -10.60 -9.81 24.25
N GLY A 115 -10.40 -9.29 25.47
CA GLY A 115 -11.49 -8.70 26.26
C GLY A 115 -12.17 -7.51 25.55
N CYS A 116 -11.44 -6.81 24.70
CA CYS A 116 -11.96 -5.85 23.72
C CYS A 116 -11.66 -6.39 22.30
N PRO A 117 -12.60 -7.10 21.64
CA PRO A 117 -12.33 -7.86 20.43
C PRO A 117 -12.42 -7.02 19.13
N CYS A 118 -12.08 -5.74 19.19
CA CYS A 118 -12.08 -4.87 18.01
C CYS A 118 -11.18 -5.42 16.89
N CYS A 119 -10.01 -5.97 17.23
CA CYS A 119 -9.07 -6.53 16.25
C CYS A 119 -9.63 -7.75 15.50
N VAL A 120 -10.39 -8.61 16.20
CA VAL A 120 -10.97 -9.84 15.63
C VAL A 120 -11.95 -9.51 14.50
N GLY A 121 -12.73 -8.43 14.64
CA GLY A 121 -13.65 -7.98 13.59
C GLY A 121 -12.99 -7.12 12.52
N ASN A 122 -12.01 -6.28 12.89
CA ASN A 122 -11.46 -5.28 11.98
C ASN A 122 -10.44 -5.86 10.99
N ILE A 123 -9.64 -6.85 11.42
CA ILE A 123 -8.63 -7.49 10.54
C ILE A 123 -9.31 -8.17 9.34
N PRO A 124 -10.29 -9.08 9.49
CA PRO A 124 -10.95 -9.71 8.34
C PRO A 124 -11.62 -8.68 7.43
N ARG A 125 -12.27 -7.66 8.00
CA ARG A 125 -12.89 -6.59 7.20
C ARG A 125 -11.87 -5.84 6.33
N ALA A 126 -10.70 -5.52 6.89
CA ALA A 126 -9.64 -4.85 6.14
C ALA A 126 -9.05 -5.74 5.04
N LEU A 127 -8.86 -7.03 5.31
CA LEU A 127 -8.37 -8.00 4.32
C LEU A 127 -9.39 -8.24 3.20
N LEU A 128 -10.68 -8.35 3.53
CA LEU A 128 -11.74 -8.51 2.54
C LEU A 128 -11.94 -7.26 1.67
N ALA A 129 -11.61 -6.07 2.19
CA ALA A 129 -11.64 -4.83 1.43
C ALA A 129 -10.54 -4.76 0.36
N MET A 130 -9.52 -5.64 0.41
CA MET A 130 -8.38 -5.59 -0.51
C MET A 130 -8.79 -5.57 -1.98
N LYS A 131 -9.84 -6.32 -2.37
CA LYS A 131 -10.38 -6.32 -3.74
C LYS A 131 -10.79 -4.93 -4.24
N ASP A 132 -11.26 -4.06 -3.35
CA ASP A 132 -11.74 -2.71 -3.65
C ASP A 132 -10.59 -1.68 -3.65
N LEU A 133 -9.43 -2.08 -3.11
CA LEU A 133 -8.22 -1.26 -3.06
C LEU A 133 -7.29 -1.52 -4.26
N MET A 134 -7.44 -2.64 -4.96
CA MET A 134 -6.56 -3.06 -6.06
C MET A 134 -6.55 -2.08 -7.22
N TYR A 135 -7.71 -1.49 -7.53
CA TYR A 135 -7.91 -0.62 -8.68
C TYR A 135 -8.62 0.66 -8.27
N ASP A 136 -8.32 1.75 -8.96
CA ASP A 136 -9.07 3.01 -8.87
C ASP A 136 -9.31 3.58 -10.26
N LEU A 137 -10.34 4.41 -10.40
CA LEU A 137 -10.65 5.11 -11.64
C LEU A 137 -10.69 6.61 -11.34
N ASN A 138 -10.03 7.43 -12.17
CA ASN A 138 -10.14 8.87 -12.01
C ASN A 138 -11.59 9.35 -12.24
N ALA A 139 -11.89 10.57 -11.80
CA ALA A 139 -13.22 11.16 -11.95
C ALA A 139 -13.72 11.22 -13.41
N ALA A 140 -12.82 11.37 -14.39
CA ALA A 140 -13.16 11.38 -15.80
C ALA A 140 -13.43 9.98 -16.40
N GLY A 141 -13.15 8.91 -15.66
CA GLY A 141 -13.34 7.54 -16.11
C GLY A 141 -12.30 7.04 -17.11
N ASP A 142 -11.30 7.83 -17.49
CA ASP A 142 -10.37 7.51 -18.59
C ASP A 142 -8.97 7.06 -18.13
N THR A 143 -8.76 6.95 -16.82
CA THR A 143 -7.49 6.51 -16.23
C THR A 143 -7.73 5.45 -15.16
N LEU A 144 -7.33 4.22 -15.47
CA LEU A 144 -7.34 3.07 -14.57
C LEU A 144 -6.01 3.00 -13.79
N PHE A 145 -6.07 3.14 -12.47
CA PHE A 145 -4.95 2.92 -11.57
C PHE A 145 -4.90 1.46 -11.16
N VAL A 146 -3.70 0.87 -11.22
CA VAL A 146 -3.39 -0.45 -10.69
C VAL A 146 -2.51 -0.24 -9.46
N ASN A 147 -3.13 -0.39 -8.29
CA ASN A 147 -2.56 -0.02 -7.00
C ASN A 147 -1.89 -1.20 -6.31
N HIS A 148 -2.52 -2.39 -6.31
CA HIS A 148 -1.95 -3.58 -5.66
C HIS A 148 -1.75 -4.72 -6.64
N TYR A 149 -0.67 -5.49 -6.41
CA TYR A 149 -0.27 -6.60 -7.26
C TYR A 149 -0.55 -7.93 -6.57
N MET A 150 -1.56 -8.64 -7.06
CA MET A 150 -1.98 -9.96 -6.57
C MET A 150 -2.61 -10.74 -7.70
N ALA A 151 -2.38 -12.06 -7.74
CA ALA A 151 -3.05 -12.95 -8.68
C ALA A 151 -4.58 -12.79 -8.54
N SER A 152 -5.23 -12.31 -9.58
CA SER A 152 -6.64 -11.90 -9.51
C SER A 152 -7.27 -11.79 -10.89
N GLU A 153 -8.60 -11.86 -10.91
CA GLU A 153 -9.42 -11.58 -12.07
C GLU A 153 -10.64 -10.78 -11.63
N GLY A 154 -11.01 -9.75 -12.38
CA GLY A 154 -12.22 -8.98 -12.13
C GLY A 154 -12.62 -8.10 -13.30
N ALA A 155 -13.89 -7.69 -13.33
CA ALA A 155 -14.40 -6.73 -14.29
C ALA A 155 -14.47 -5.34 -13.65
N ILE A 156 -13.78 -4.37 -14.24
CA ILE A 156 -13.88 -2.97 -13.86
C ILE A 156 -14.91 -2.31 -14.77
N PRO A 157 -16.03 -1.78 -14.23
CA PRO A 157 -17.02 -1.08 -15.04
C PRO A 157 -16.50 0.29 -15.49
N ASP A 158 -17.06 0.78 -16.59
CA ASP A 158 -16.98 2.18 -17.03
C ASP A 158 -15.59 2.79 -17.26
N VAL A 159 -14.57 1.96 -17.54
CA VAL A 159 -13.26 2.45 -17.99
C VAL A 159 -13.39 2.98 -19.42
N ALA A 160 -13.30 4.30 -19.59
CA ALA A 160 -13.57 5.03 -20.83
C ALA A 160 -14.90 4.60 -21.50
N GLY A 161 -15.94 4.41 -20.68
CA GLY A 161 -17.27 4.00 -21.12
C GLY A 161 -17.36 2.56 -21.62
N THR A 162 -16.43 1.68 -21.22
CA THR A 162 -16.54 0.24 -21.44
C THR A 162 -16.17 -0.55 -20.20
N SER A 163 -16.73 -1.75 -20.04
CA SER A 163 -16.27 -2.66 -19.01
C SER A 163 -14.98 -3.34 -19.48
N VAL A 164 -14.00 -3.42 -18.59
CA VAL A 164 -12.69 -4.03 -18.84
C VAL A 164 -12.49 -5.16 -17.85
N ARG A 165 -12.41 -6.40 -18.35
CA ARG A 165 -11.89 -7.51 -17.55
C ARG A 165 -10.38 -7.32 -17.41
N VAL A 166 -9.91 -7.34 -16.18
CA VAL A 166 -8.51 -7.23 -15.79
C VAL A 166 -8.10 -8.51 -15.11
N GLU A 167 -7.02 -9.11 -15.58
CA GLU A 167 -6.41 -10.29 -14.99
C GLU A 167 -4.96 -9.97 -14.63
N GLN A 168 -4.57 -10.28 -13.40
CA GLN A 168 -3.19 -10.21 -12.94
C GLN A 168 -2.66 -11.63 -12.74
N GLN A 169 -1.55 -11.94 -13.40
CA GLN A 169 -0.78 -13.16 -13.18
C GLN A 169 0.55 -12.77 -12.53
N THR A 170 0.75 -13.19 -11.28
CA THR A 170 1.94 -12.82 -10.50
C THR A 170 2.12 -13.74 -9.30
N GLU A 171 3.36 -13.85 -8.82
CA GLU A 171 3.70 -14.43 -7.50
C GLU A 171 4.05 -13.33 -6.48
N TYR A 172 3.71 -12.07 -6.74
CA TYR A 172 3.86 -10.98 -5.78
C TYR A 172 3.10 -11.32 -4.48
N PRO A 173 3.69 -11.09 -3.28
CA PRO A 173 4.89 -10.32 -3.00
C PRO A 173 6.22 -11.11 -3.01
N TRP A 174 6.24 -12.37 -3.46
CA TRP A 174 7.46 -13.20 -3.45
C TRP A 174 8.37 -12.94 -4.65
N LYS A 175 7.77 -12.66 -5.81
CA LYS A 175 8.47 -12.27 -7.05
C LYS A 175 7.91 -10.96 -7.59
N GLY A 176 8.76 -10.21 -8.28
CA GLY A 176 8.41 -8.89 -8.80
C GLY A 176 7.79 -8.90 -10.20
N ASP A 177 7.65 -10.07 -10.82
CA ASP A 177 7.05 -10.20 -12.15
C ASP A 177 5.52 -10.15 -12.06
N VAL A 178 4.92 -9.20 -12.78
CA VAL A 178 3.47 -8.98 -12.86
C VAL A 178 3.07 -8.90 -14.33
N ALA A 179 2.14 -9.76 -14.74
CA ALA A 179 1.49 -9.65 -16.04
C ALA A 179 0.03 -9.19 -15.85
N LEU A 180 -0.30 -8.03 -16.42
CA LEU A 180 -1.64 -7.46 -16.45
C LEU A 180 -2.24 -7.70 -17.85
N ILE A 181 -3.28 -8.53 -17.93
CA ILE A 181 -4.03 -8.78 -19.16
C ILE A 181 -5.33 -7.96 -19.13
N LEU A 182 -5.57 -7.20 -20.20
CA LEU A 182 -6.73 -6.34 -20.35
C LEU A 182 -7.63 -6.89 -21.46
N THR A 183 -8.89 -7.09 -21.11
CA THR A 183 -9.93 -7.54 -22.03
C THR A 183 -11.11 -6.57 -21.98
N PRO A 184 -11.00 -5.40 -22.64
CA PRO A 184 -12.11 -4.47 -22.78
C PRO A 184 -13.22 -5.07 -23.67
N ARG A 185 -14.48 -4.84 -23.32
CA ARG A 185 -15.63 -5.30 -24.12
C ARG A 185 -15.67 -4.65 -25.51
N ALA A 186 -15.18 -3.42 -25.63
CA ALA A 186 -14.95 -2.73 -26.89
C ALA A 186 -13.61 -2.01 -26.85
N ALA A 187 -12.88 -1.96 -27.96
CA ALA A 187 -11.61 -1.25 -28.02
C ALA A 187 -11.80 0.24 -27.66
N ARG A 188 -11.02 0.72 -26.69
CA ARG A 188 -11.12 2.09 -26.14
C ARG A 188 -9.75 2.66 -25.85
N SER A 189 -9.60 3.96 -26.03
CA SER A 189 -8.42 4.71 -25.62
C SER A 189 -8.55 5.13 -24.16
N PHE A 190 -7.66 4.64 -23.31
CA PHE A 190 -7.56 5.05 -21.91
C PHE A 190 -6.14 4.91 -21.40
N THR A 191 -5.88 5.51 -20.24
CA THR A 191 -4.59 5.44 -19.57
C THR A 191 -4.62 4.32 -18.53
N VAL A 192 -3.60 3.45 -18.54
CA VAL A 192 -3.33 2.53 -17.43
C VAL A 192 -2.16 3.09 -16.63
N LYS A 193 -2.37 3.32 -15.33
CA LYS A 193 -1.34 3.75 -14.39
C LYS A 193 -0.89 2.58 -13.53
N LEU A 194 0.35 2.14 -13.70
CA LEU A 194 0.97 1.09 -12.91
C LEU A 194 1.77 1.72 -11.77
N ARG A 195 1.48 1.36 -10.52
CA ARG A 195 2.28 1.83 -9.39
C ARG A 195 3.70 1.29 -9.48
N ILE A 196 4.70 2.14 -9.31
CA ILE A 196 6.08 1.70 -9.09
C ILE A 196 6.36 1.85 -7.59
N PRO A 197 6.42 0.76 -6.82
CA PRO A 197 6.58 0.85 -5.37
C PRO A 197 7.89 1.54 -5.01
N SER A 198 7.81 2.68 -4.31
CA SER A 198 9.00 3.44 -3.92
C SER A 198 9.78 2.73 -2.80
N ARG A 199 9.09 1.96 -1.95
CA ARG A 199 9.59 1.43 -0.66
C ARG A 199 10.11 2.49 0.33
N ALA A 200 10.35 3.73 -0.11
CA ALA A 200 10.60 4.93 0.70
C ALA A 200 9.29 5.66 1.04
N ALA A 201 8.30 4.91 1.55
CA ALA A 201 6.97 5.42 1.89
C ALA A 201 6.95 6.43 3.07
N SER A 202 8.08 6.62 3.73
CA SER A 202 8.25 7.54 4.86
C SER A 202 9.68 8.08 4.86
N ALA A 203 9.82 9.36 5.22
CA ALA A 203 11.13 9.99 5.42
C ALA A 203 11.92 9.40 6.60
N LEU A 204 11.29 8.59 7.45
CA LEU A 204 11.96 7.90 8.56
C LEU A 204 12.94 6.82 8.13
N TYR A 205 12.82 6.30 6.90
CA TYR A 205 13.51 5.08 6.52
C TYR A 205 14.23 5.23 5.19
N THR A 206 15.49 4.82 5.18
CA THR A 206 16.31 4.76 3.96
C THR A 206 16.71 3.31 3.68
N ALA A 207 16.35 2.82 2.50
CA ALA A 207 16.70 1.48 2.04
C ALA A 207 18.04 1.46 1.31
N ARG A 208 18.85 0.41 1.51
CA ARG A 208 20.11 0.20 0.78
C ARG A 208 20.25 -1.27 0.33
N PRO A 209 20.54 -1.55 -0.95
CA PRO A 209 20.66 -0.60 -2.05
C PRO A 209 19.32 0.08 -2.40
N ASP A 210 19.37 1.25 -3.02
CA ASP A 210 18.17 1.85 -3.64
C ASP A 210 17.89 1.11 -4.94
N VAL A 211 16.65 0.64 -5.10
CA VAL A 211 16.19 -0.15 -6.24
C VAL A 211 15.04 0.52 -6.99
N ARG A 212 14.63 1.73 -6.61
CA ARG A 212 13.42 2.37 -7.16
C ARG A 212 13.40 2.51 -8.69
N ASP A 213 14.58 2.68 -9.29
CA ASP A 213 14.72 2.84 -10.74
C ASP A 213 14.97 1.51 -11.48
N ARG A 214 14.99 0.37 -10.77
CA ARG A 214 15.35 -0.94 -11.33
C ARG A 214 14.13 -1.76 -11.74
N PHE A 215 13.23 -1.17 -12.52
CA PHE A 215 12.06 -1.87 -13.04
C PHE A 215 12.03 -1.85 -14.58
N THR A 216 11.26 -2.76 -15.17
CA THR A 216 11.02 -2.74 -16.62
C THR A 216 9.54 -2.87 -16.94
N VAL A 217 9.12 -2.27 -18.04
CA VAL A 217 7.75 -2.36 -18.55
C VAL A 217 7.76 -2.77 -20.01
N LYS A 218 6.96 -3.77 -20.36
CA LYS A 218 6.69 -4.18 -21.74
C LYS A 218 5.19 -4.14 -22.01
N VAL A 219 4.83 -3.76 -23.22
CA VAL A 219 3.45 -3.81 -23.70
C VAL A 219 3.42 -4.69 -24.94
N ASN A 220 2.68 -5.80 -24.89
CA ASN A 220 2.64 -6.82 -25.93
C ASN A 220 4.06 -7.28 -26.35
N GLY A 221 4.90 -7.59 -25.36
CA GLY A 221 6.29 -8.04 -25.55
C GLY A 221 7.30 -6.95 -25.91
N LYS A 222 6.87 -5.72 -26.24
CA LYS A 222 7.76 -4.62 -26.62
C LYS A 222 8.10 -3.75 -25.43
N ALA A 223 9.39 -3.56 -25.15
CA ALA A 223 9.88 -2.68 -24.10
C ALA A 223 9.39 -1.24 -24.29
N ARG A 224 9.03 -0.58 -23.18
CA ARG A 224 8.63 0.83 -23.16
C ARG A 224 9.58 1.61 -22.27
N LYS A 225 10.11 2.72 -22.80
CA LYS A 225 10.70 3.77 -21.97
C LYS A 225 9.55 4.52 -21.31
N VAL A 226 9.64 4.65 -20.00
CA VAL A 226 8.59 5.22 -19.17
C VAL A 226 9.22 6.09 -18.09
N GLU A 227 8.45 7.06 -17.64
CA GLU A 227 8.81 7.94 -16.53
C GLU A 227 7.87 7.65 -15.36
N VAL A 228 8.40 7.71 -14.14
CA VAL A 228 7.61 7.60 -12.92
C VAL A 228 7.20 9.00 -12.48
N VAL A 229 5.91 9.30 -12.60
CA VAL A 229 5.34 10.58 -12.14
C VAL A 229 4.36 10.30 -11.02
N GLY A 230 4.61 10.90 -9.85
CA GLY A 230 3.76 10.70 -8.67
C GLY A 230 3.65 9.23 -8.24
N GLY A 231 4.69 8.42 -8.47
CA GLY A 231 4.71 6.99 -8.13
C GLY A 231 4.04 6.06 -9.15
N TYR A 232 3.67 6.56 -10.34
CA TYR A 232 3.06 5.75 -11.39
C TYR A 232 3.78 5.89 -12.73
N VAL A 233 3.82 4.78 -13.46
CA VAL A 233 4.05 4.77 -14.91
C VAL A 233 2.70 4.85 -15.62
N SER A 234 2.55 5.80 -16.53
CA SER A 234 1.32 6.02 -17.30
C SER A 234 1.46 5.50 -18.73
N ILE A 235 0.54 4.63 -19.16
CA ILE A 235 0.50 4.07 -20.51
C ILE A 235 -0.86 4.39 -21.13
N ARG A 236 -0.90 5.39 -22.01
CA ARG A 236 -2.10 5.73 -22.78
C ARG A 236 -2.03 5.12 -24.17
N ARG A 237 -3.06 4.33 -24.53
CA ARG A 237 -3.23 3.76 -25.87
C ARG A 237 -4.67 3.32 -26.07
N THR A 238 -5.00 2.95 -27.30
CA THR A 238 -6.16 2.10 -27.56
C THR A 238 -5.85 0.68 -27.10
N TRP A 239 -6.60 0.23 -26.10
CA TRP A 239 -6.55 -1.12 -25.57
C TRP A 239 -7.63 -1.98 -26.23
N GLN A 240 -7.28 -3.21 -26.56
CA GLN A 240 -8.14 -4.22 -27.15
C GLN A 240 -8.03 -5.54 -26.39
N ALA A 241 -8.96 -6.46 -26.66
CA ALA A 241 -9.00 -7.76 -25.99
C ALA A 241 -7.66 -8.52 -26.09
N GLY A 242 -7.14 -8.95 -24.93
CA GLY A 242 -5.91 -9.72 -24.83
C GLY A 242 -4.62 -8.89 -24.83
N ASP A 243 -4.71 -7.56 -24.82
CA ASP A 243 -3.52 -6.72 -24.61
C ASP A 243 -2.89 -7.02 -23.24
N ARG A 244 -1.56 -7.05 -23.20
CA ARG A 244 -0.78 -7.46 -22.04
C ARG A 244 0.26 -6.40 -21.67
N ILE A 245 0.37 -6.12 -20.38
CA ILE A 245 1.45 -5.33 -19.80
C ILE A 245 2.26 -6.22 -18.87
N ASP A 246 3.56 -6.32 -19.11
CA ASP A 246 4.49 -7.01 -18.22
C ASP A 246 5.28 -5.95 -17.45
N LEU A 247 5.24 -6.03 -16.13
CA LEU A 247 6.01 -5.23 -15.19
C LEU A 247 6.95 -6.16 -14.42
N ALA A 248 8.24 -5.87 -14.42
CA ALA A 248 9.21 -6.55 -13.57
C ALA A 248 9.74 -5.57 -12.53
N LEU A 249 9.46 -5.85 -11.26
CA LEU A 249 9.90 -5.07 -10.09
C LEU A 249 11.12 -5.74 -9.43
N PRO A 250 12.05 -4.95 -8.86
CA PRO A 250 13.19 -5.49 -8.15
C PRO A 250 12.78 -6.05 -6.78
N MET A 251 13.25 -7.25 -6.45
CA MET A 251 12.99 -7.94 -5.16
C MET A 251 14.28 -8.20 -4.37
N ASP A 252 15.30 -7.39 -4.60
CA ASP A 252 16.58 -7.46 -3.88
C ASP A 252 16.37 -7.31 -2.37
N VAL A 253 17.18 -8.04 -1.59
CA VAL A 253 17.27 -7.83 -0.14
C VAL A 253 17.84 -6.43 0.12
N GLN A 254 17.12 -5.66 0.94
CA GLN A 254 17.52 -4.31 1.32
C GLN A 254 17.71 -4.24 2.82
N ARG A 255 18.75 -3.52 3.23
CA ARG A 255 18.95 -3.07 4.60
C ARG A 255 18.25 -1.74 4.79
N ILE A 256 17.37 -1.64 5.79
CA ILE A 256 16.62 -0.42 6.07
C ILE A 256 17.16 0.26 7.33
N TYR A 257 17.53 1.52 7.17
CA TYR A 257 18.07 2.36 8.24
C TYR A 257 17.04 3.41 8.63
N ALA A 258 16.76 3.51 9.92
CA ALA A 258 15.93 4.57 10.47
C ALA A 258 16.70 5.91 10.54
N ASP A 259 15.96 7.01 10.52
CA ASP A 259 16.47 8.36 10.80
C ASP A 259 17.18 8.39 12.17
N GLY A 260 18.32 9.08 12.28
CA GLY A 260 19.13 9.12 13.50
C GLY A 260 18.41 9.71 14.74
N ARG A 261 17.29 10.40 14.54
CA ARG A 261 16.40 10.88 15.60
C ARG A 261 15.60 9.75 16.27
N VAL A 262 15.39 8.63 15.59
CA VAL A 262 14.76 7.43 16.16
C VAL A 262 15.77 6.72 17.07
N ALA A 263 15.79 7.11 18.35
CA ALA A 263 16.80 6.66 19.31
C ALA A 263 16.81 5.12 19.49
N ALA A 264 15.65 4.47 19.41
CA ALA A 264 15.49 3.02 19.59
C ALA A 264 16.27 2.18 18.54
N ASP A 265 16.52 2.75 17.36
CA ASP A 265 17.06 2.04 16.20
C ASP A 265 18.51 2.45 15.85
N ARG A 266 19.15 3.28 16.67
CA ARG A 266 20.56 3.64 16.47
C ARG A 266 21.45 2.40 16.49
N GLY A 267 22.27 2.25 15.46
CA GLY A 267 23.16 1.10 15.29
C GLY A 267 22.43 -0.20 14.92
N ARG A 268 21.13 -0.14 14.59
CA ARG A 268 20.31 -1.26 14.13
C ARG A 268 19.92 -1.08 12.67
N VAL A 269 19.49 -2.19 12.06
CA VAL A 269 19.00 -2.24 10.68
C VAL A 269 17.86 -3.26 10.63
N ALA A 270 16.85 -3.01 9.82
CA ALA A 270 15.84 -4.00 9.46
C ALA A 270 16.19 -4.65 8.12
#